data_AF-A0A914NUN3-F1
#
_entry.id   AF-A0A914NUN3-F1
#
_cell.length_a   1.000
_cell.length_b   1.000
_cell.length_c   1.000
_cell.angle_alpha   90.00
_cell.angle_beta   90.00
_cell.angle_gamma   90.00
#
_symmetry.space_group_name_H-M   'P 1'
#
loop_
_entity.id
_entity.type
_entity.pdbx_description
1 polymer ?
#
loop_
_entity_poly.entity_id
_entity_poly.type
_entity_poly.pdbx_seq_one_letter_code
_entity_poly.pdbx_strand_id
1 'polypeptide(L)'
;MSILANQQGMFASNGQTAPKLPLTENVPKTGIIIKYLQKGEDPYVFDEVDCPVAKNADEQIFESEEFREIELTNRPFLQYIANNSGLFNLTLRYIYKINDPLNFIFAHQNEGFKLPSWATETIRKEITRLYNLKNSFDFKTEKQKRLLSGLLFTEILNRMENISCENEFESKEKFYAYSGHDGTVAGLLAIFGINLEDIVVSALAERT
;
A
#
# COMPACT_ATOMS: atom_id res chain seq x y z
N MET A 1 8.57 -11.60 -3.66
CA MET A 1 9.23 -11.64 -4.99
C MET A 1 9.85 -10.32 -5.40
N SER A 2 9.21 -9.17 -5.15
CA SER A 2 9.69 -7.84 -5.55
C SER A 2 11.14 -7.55 -5.13
N ILE A 3 11.52 -7.86 -3.89
CA ILE A 3 12.89 -7.64 -3.40
C ILE A 3 13.94 -8.43 -4.19
N LEU A 4 13.62 -9.65 -4.65
CA LEU A 4 14.54 -10.49 -5.43
C LEU A 4 14.73 -9.93 -6.84
N ALA A 5 13.65 -9.47 -7.48
CA ALA A 5 13.72 -8.81 -8.78
C ALA A 5 14.53 -7.51 -8.70
N ASN A 6 14.29 -6.70 -7.66
CA ASN A 6 15.03 -5.46 -7.42
C ASN A 6 16.53 -5.73 -7.25
N GLN A 7 16.90 -6.72 -6.43
CA GLN A 7 18.31 -7.09 -6.24
C GLN A 7 19.00 -7.54 -7.53
N GLN A 8 18.32 -8.31 -8.38
CA GLN A 8 18.89 -8.70 -9.67
C GLN A 8 19.13 -7.50 -10.60
N GLY A 9 18.29 -6.46 -10.52
CA GLY A 9 18.52 -5.21 -11.25
C GLY A 9 19.65 -4.39 -10.64
N MET A 10 19.65 -4.19 -9.32
CA MET A 10 20.61 -3.35 -8.60
C MET A 10 22.05 -3.87 -8.67
N PHE A 11 22.22 -5.21 -8.72
CA PHE A 11 23.53 -5.86 -8.80
C PHE A 11 23.70 -6.64 -10.12
N ALA A 12 23.02 -6.20 -11.17
CA ALA A 12 23.14 -6.78 -12.50
C ALA A 12 24.60 -6.72 -13.00
N SER A 13 25.09 -7.82 -13.59
CA SER A 13 26.36 -7.78 -14.33
C SER A 13 26.22 -6.91 -15.58
N ASN A 14 27.31 -6.26 -16.02
CA ASN A 14 27.34 -5.54 -17.29
C ASN A 14 26.81 -6.42 -18.44
N GLY A 15 25.69 -6.03 -19.04
CA GLY A 15 25.02 -6.75 -20.13
C GLY A 15 23.75 -7.51 -19.76
N GLN A 16 23.39 -7.61 -18.47
CA GLN A 16 22.08 -8.14 -18.08
C GLN A 16 21.00 -7.07 -18.27
N THR A 17 20.04 -7.33 -19.16
CA THR A 17 18.94 -6.40 -19.49
C THR A 17 17.62 -6.73 -18.80
N ALA A 18 17.49 -7.92 -18.20
CA ALA A 18 16.29 -8.36 -17.49
C ALA A 18 16.62 -9.32 -16.33
N PRO A 19 15.73 -9.48 -15.33
CA PRO A 19 15.86 -10.50 -14.30
C PRO A 19 15.90 -11.91 -14.90
N LYS A 20 16.77 -12.77 -14.36
CA LYS A 20 16.85 -14.19 -14.69
C LYS A 20 15.91 -14.98 -13.80
N LEU A 21 15.02 -15.75 -14.43
CA LEU A 21 14.09 -16.65 -13.75
C LEU A 21 14.72 -18.05 -13.58
N PRO A 22 14.36 -18.78 -12.51
CA PRO A 22 13.53 -18.35 -11.37
C PRO A 22 14.27 -17.38 -10.44
N LEU A 23 13.55 -16.37 -9.92
CA LEU A 23 14.18 -15.28 -9.16
C LEU A 23 14.90 -15.75 -7.88
N THR A 24 14.38 -16.79 -7.23
CA THR A 24 14.91 -17.36 -5.99
C THR A 24 16.28 -18.02 -6.16
N GLU A 25 16.54 -18.59 -7.33
CA GLU A 25 17.79 -19.29 -7.61
C GLU A 25 18.88 -18.34 -8.13
N ASN A 26 18.47 -17.32 -8.89
CA ASN A 26 19.36 -16.41 -9.62
C ASN A 26 19.62 -15.08 -8.92
N VAL A 27 19.09 -14.87 -7.72
CA VAL A 27 19.38 -13.66 -6.94
C VAL A 27 20.85 -13.65 -6.50
N PRO A 28 21.56 -12.51 -6.58
CA PRO A 28 22.93 -12.39 -6.07
C PRO A 28 22.98 -12.76 -4.57
N LYS A 29 23.76 -13.78 -4.23
CA LYS A 29 23.82 -14.33 -2.85
C LYS A 29 24.94 -13.73 -2.00
N THR A 30 25.89 -13.02 -2.60
CA THR A 30 27.09 -12.55 -1.90
C THR A 30 26.86 -11.17 -1.31
N GLY A 31 27.05 -11.02 0.01
CA GLY A 31 27.05 -9.72 0.69
C GLY A 31 25.68 -9.09 0.93
N ILE A 32 24.59 -9.77 0.61
CA ILE A 32 23.22 -9.30 0.78
C ILE A 32 22.48 -10.27 1.69
N ILE A 33 21.93 -9.75 2.79
CA ILE A 33 21.12 -10.52 3.72
C ILE A 33 19.67 -10.11 3.50
N ILE A 34 18.82 -11.07 3.13
CA ILE A 34 17.37 -10.88 3.09
C ILE A 34 16.80 -11.49 4.35
N LYS A 35 16.13 -10.67 5.15
CA LYS A 35 15.38 -11.12 6.31
C LYS A 35 13.91 -11.17 5.92
N TYR A 36 13.30 -12.31 6.18
CA TYR A 36 11.85 -12.48 6.10
C TYR A 36 11.35 -12.65 7.51
N LEU A 37 10.39 -11.82 7.90
CA LEU A 37 9.60 -12.05 9.10
C LEU A 37 8.32 -12.77 8.69
N GLN A 38 7.77 -13.57 9.61
CA GLN A 38 6.50 -14.22 9.33
C GLN A 38 5.39 -13.18 9.34
N LYS A 39 4.33 -13.49 8.59
CA LYS A 39 3.10 -12.72 8.61
C LYS A 39 2.55 -12.65 10.04
N GLY A 40 2.13 -11.46 10.48
CA GLY A 40 1.68 -11.21 11.84
C GLY A 40 2.82 -10.95 12.85
N GLU A 41 4.08 -11.12 12.45
CA GLU A 41 5.25 -10.92 13.31
C GLU A 41 6.13 -9.73 12.87
N ASP A 42 5.76 -9.02 11.79
CA ASP A 42 6.51 -7.88 11.28
C ASP A 42 5.89 -6.54 11.72
N PRO A 43 6.35 -5.94 12.83
CA PRO A 43 5.81 -4.68 13.34
C PRO A 43 6.19 -3.46 12.48
N TYR A 44 7.10 -3.62 11.51
CA TYR A 44 7.65 -2.51 10.73
C TYR A 44 6.89 -2.32 9.43
N VAL A 45 6.82 -3.34 8.57
CA VAL A 45 6.01 -3.22 7.34
C VAL A 45 4.53 -3.52 7.57
N PHE A 46 4.18 -3.85 8.82
CA PHE A 46 2.82 -3.99 9.37
C PHE A 46 1.96 -5.01 8.60
N ASP A 47 2.53 -6.18 8.30
CA ASP A 47 1.81 -7.27 7.63
C ASP A 47 0.98 -8.07 8.63
N GLU A 48 -0.29 -7.66 8.81
CA GLU A 48 -1.30 -8.34 9.63
C GLU A 48 -0.93 -8.56 11.11
N VAL A 49 -0.11 -7.69 11.68
CA VAL A 49 0.22 -7.73 13.12
C VAL A 49 -1.02 -7.44 13.96
N ASP A 50 -1.32 -8.33 14.91
CA ASP A 50 -2.43 -8.11 15.84
C ASP A 50 -2.09 -7.02 16.85
N CYS A 51 -2.76 -5.89 16.72
CA CYS A 51 -2.66 -4.78 17.65
C CYS A 51 -4.07 -4.24 17.93
N PRO A 52 -4.71 -4.69 19.04
CA PRO A 52 -6.08 -4.29 19.37
C PRO A 52 -6.27 -2.77 19.47
N VAL A 53 -5.25 -2.05 19.94
CA VAL A 53 -5.29 -0.59 20.07
C VAL A 53 -5.25 0.09 18.70
N ALA A 54 -4.44 -0.40 17.77
CA ALA A 54 -4.39 0.11 16.41
C ALA A 54 -5.68 -0.22 15.65
N LYS A 55 -6.18 -1.44 15.80
CA LYS A 55 -7.48 -1.86 15.23
C LYS A 55 -8.62 -0.97 15.72
N ASN A 56 -8.70 -0.69 17.02
CA ASN A 56 -9.72 0.18 17.57
C ASN A 56 -9.57 1.63 17.06
N ALA A 57 -8.34 2.13 16.92
CA ALA A 57 -8.10 3.45 16.35
C ALA A 57 -8.58 3.54 14.89
N ASP A 58 -8.40 2.48 14.12
CA ASP A 58 -8.88 2.38 12.75
C ASP A 58 -10.41 2.29 12.68
N GLU A 59 -11.02 1.43 13.51
CA GLU A 59 -12.47 1.28 13.62
C GLU A 59 -13.16 2.61 13.98
N GLN A 60 -12.61 3.38 14.92
CA GLN A 60 -13.14 4.69 15.31
C GLN A 60 -13.26 5.66 14.12
N ILE A 61 -12.36 5.59 13.15
CA ILE A 61 -12.39 6.44 11.97
C ILE A 61 -13.45 5.96 10.98
N PHE A 62 -13.51 4.66 10.72
CA PHE A 62 -14.52 4.10 9.83
C PHE A 62 -15.94 4.04 10.44
N GLU A 63 -16.07 4.28 11.74
CA GLU A 63 -17.34 4.44 12.46
C GLU A 63 -17.70 5.91 12.73
N SER A 64 -16.84 6.85 12.31
CA SER A 64 -17.10 8.28 12.47
C SER A 64 -18.36 8.72 11.71
N GLU A 65 -19.00 9.79 12.19
CA GLU A 65 -20.19 10.34 11.55
C GLU A 65 -19.92 10.75 10.10
N GLU A 66 -18.77 11.41 9.86
CA GLU A 66 -18.32 11.81 8.52
C GLU A 66 -18.24 10.62 7.56
N PHE A 67 -17.60 9.52 7.96
CA PHE A 67 -17.49 8.34 7.10
C PHE A 67 -18.85 7.68 6.87
N ARG A 68 -19.70 7.61 7.90
CA ARG A 68 -21.05 7.05 7.82
C ARG A 68 -21.94 7.86 6.88
N GLU A 69 -21.89 9.19 6.92
CA GLU A 69 -22.64 10.07 6.01
C GLU A 69 -22.21 9.87 4.55
N ILE A 70 -20.91 9.76 4.30
CA ILE A 70 -20.38 9.46 2.96
C ILE A 70 -20.88 8.10 2.48
N GLU A 71 -20.77 7.06 3.30
CA GLU A 71 -21.24 5.72 2.93
C GLU A 71 -22.75 5.70 2.66
N LEU A 72 -23.54 6.39 3.49
CA LEU A 72 -24.99 6.52 3.32
C LEU A 72 -25.36 7.19 2.00
N THR A 73 -24.67 8.29 1.66
CA THR A 73 -24.89 9.04 0.42
C THR A 73 -24.56 8.20 -0.82
N ASN A 74 -23.57 7.30 -0.72
CA ASN A 74 -23.13 6.44 -1.83
C ASN A 74 -23.77 5.04 -1.82
N ARG A 75 -24.66 4.75 -0.87
CA ARG A 75 -25.31 3.44 -0.70
C ARG A 75 -25.97 2.89 -1.98
N PRO A 76 -26.72 3.67 -2.79
CA PRO A 76 -27.33 3.13 -4.01
C PRO A 76 -26.29 2.60 -5.01
N PHE A 77 -25.16 3.31 -5.13
CA PHE A 77 -24.07 2.91 -6.03
C PHE A 77 -23.32 1.70 -5.51
N LEU A 78 -23.02 1.64 -4.21
CA LEU A 78 -22.42 0.48 -3.56
C LEU A 78 -23.30 -0.78 -3.73
N GLN A 79 -24.63 -0.64 -3.60
CA GLN A 79 -25.58 -1.72 -3.85
C GLN A 79 -25.60 -2.17 -5.31
N TYR A 80 -25.54 -1.24 -6.26
CA TYR A 80 -25.43 -1.55 -7.68
C TYR A 80 -24.20 -2.42 -7.95
N ILE A 81 -23.04 -2.02 -7.43
CA ILE A 81 -21.79 -2.79 -7.60
C ILE A 81 -21.88 -4.15 -6.91
N ALA A 82 -22.38 -4.21 -5.68
CA ALA A 82 -22.56 -5.44 -4.93
C ALA A 82 -23.35 -6.48 -5.73
N ASN A 83 -24.50 -6.07 -6.28
CA ASN A 83 -25.37 -6.94 -7.08
C ASN A 83 -24.70 -7.44 -8.37
N ASN A 84 -23.93 -6.58 -9.05
CA ASN A 84 -23.28 -6.93 -10.31
C ASN A 84 -21.98 -7.74 -10.13
N SER A 85 -21.32 -7.61 -8.97
CA SER A 85 -20.09 -8.33 -8.63
C SER A 85 -20.33 -9.64 -7.88
N GLY A 86 -21.54 -9.85 -7.36
CA GLY A 86 -21.86 -11.00 -6.51
C GLY A 86 -21.30 -10.89 -5.09
N LEU A 87 -20.83 -9.72 -4.67
CA LEU A 87 -20.44 -9.47 -3.28
C LEU A 87 -21.66 -9.13 -2.43
N PHE A 88 -21.84 -9.85 -1.32
CA PHE A 88 -22.84 -9.50 -0.32
C PHE A 88 -22.31 -8.42 0.63
N ASN A 89 -23.17 -7.45 0.98
CA ASN A 89 -22.88 -6.40 1.96
C ASN A 89 -21.59 -5.59 1.69
N LEU A 90 -21.34 -5.19 0.44
CA LEU A 90 -20.24 -4.28 0.12
C LEU A 90 -20.44 -2.93 0.82
N THR A 91 -19.52 -2.59 1.73
CA THR A 91 -19.44 -1.27 2.37
C THR A 91 -18.37 -0.43 1.69
N LEU A 92 -18.36 0.88 1.93
CA LEU A 92 -17.34 1.78 1.39
C LEU A 92 -15.94 1.36 1.87
N ARG A 93 -15.81 0.95 3.14
CA ARG A 93 -14.53 0.47 3.72
C ARG A 93 -13.92 -0.68 2.92
N TYR A 94 -14.75 -1.54 2.32
CA TYR A 94 -14.32 -2.72 1.57
C TYR A 94 -14.37 -2.55 0.04
N ILE A 95 -14.48 -1.32 -0.47
CA ILE A 95 -14.56 -1.07 -1.91
C ILE A 95 -13.30 -1.52 -2.68
N TYR A 96 -12.15 -1.62 -2.02
CA TYR A 96 -10.91 -2.17 -2.58
C TYR A 96 -11.09 -3.58 -3.17
N LYS A 97 -11.99 -4.39 -2.59
CA LYS A 97 -12.34 -5.73 -3.09
C LYS A 97 -12.89 -5.73 -4.52
N ILE A 98 -13.37 -4.58 -4.98
CA ILE A 98 -13.82 -4.37 -6.37
C ILE A 98 -12.81 -3.53 -7.14
N ASN A 99 -12.32 -2.43 -6.56
CA ASN A 99 -11.39 -1.52 -7.24
C ASN A 99 -10.13 -2.25 -7.73
N ASP A 100 -9.48 -3.04 -6.86
CA ASP A 100 -8.18 -3.60 -7.18
C ASP A 100 -8.26 -4.67 -8.29
N PRO A 101 -9.20 -5.63 -8.24
CA PRO A 101 -9.37 -6.58 -9.34
C PRO A 101 -9.77 -5.90 -10.66
N LEU A 102 -10.63 -4.89 -10.64
CA LEU A 102 -11.03 -4.18 -11.86
C LEU A 102 -9.86 -3.38 -12.47
N ASN A 103 -9.04 -2.74 -11.64
CA ASN A 103 -7.85 -2.04 -12.09
C ASN A 103 -6.81 -3.02 -12.66
N PHE A 104 -6.63 -4.18 -12.03
CA PHE A 104 -5.80 -5.26 -12.57
C PHE A 104 -6.28 -5.69 -13.96
N ILE A 105 -7.56 -6.05 -14.10
CA ILE A 105 -8.14 -6.50 -15.38
C ILE A 105 -7.99 -5.42 -16.45
N PHE A 106 -8.22 -4.15 -16.09
CA PHE A 106 -8.08 -3.03 -17.01
C PHE A 106 -6.62 -2.83 -17.49
N ALA A 107 -5.65 -2.96 -16.58
CA ALA A 107 -4.24 -2.84 -16.94
C ALA A 107 -3.73 -3.96 -17.85
N HIS A 108 -4.35 -5.16 -17.78
CA HIS A 108 -3.91 -6.36 -18.50
C HIS A 108 -4.84 -6.74 -19.66
N GLN A 109 -5.61 -5.79 -20.22
CA GLN A 109 -6.51 -6.08 -21.35
C GLN A 109 -5.76 -6.62 -22.59
N ASN A 110 -4.53 -6.15 -22.82
CA ASN A 110 -3.68 -6.62 -23.92
C ASN A 110 -3.21 -8.09 -23.74
N GLU A 111 -3.36 -8.64 -22.54
CA GLU A 111 -3.03 -10.03 -22.21
C GLU A 111 -4.28 -10.93 -22.26
N GLY A 112 -5.41 -10.40 -22.75
CA GLY A 112 -6.65 -11.15 -22.94
C GLY A 112 -7.62 -11.08 -21.78
N PHE A 113 -7.30 -10.36 -20.70
CA PHE A 113 -8.24 -10.09 -19.62
C PHE A 113 -9.38 -9.18 -20.10
N LYS A 114 -10.61 -9.48 -19.66
CA LYS A 114 -11.82 -8.74 -20.08
C LYS A 114 -12.57 -8.22 -18.86
N LEU A 115 -12.92 -6.94 -18.90
CA LEU A 115 -13.80 -6.34 -17.91
C LEU A 115 -15.21 -6.93 -18.01
N PRO A 116 -15.92 -7.09 -16.88
CA PRO A 116 -17.32 -7.45 -16.93
C PRO A 116 -18.14 -6.31 -17.57
N SER A 117 -19.24 -6.64 -18.24
CA SER A 117 -20.03 -5.69 -19.05
C SER A 117 -20.57 -4.49 -18.26
N TRP A 118 -20.82 -4.67 -16.96
CA TRP A 118 -21.29 -3.60 -16.07
C TRP A 118 -20.17 -2.63 -15.65
N ALA A 119 -18.90 -3.04 -15.71
CA ALA A 119 -17.75 -2.21 -15.30
C ALA A 119 -17.30 -1.27 -16.43
N THR A 120 -18.23 -0.44 -16.89
CA THR A 120 -17.95 0.62 -17.87
C THR A 120 -16.93 1.62 -17.32
N GLU A 121 -16.35 2.45 -18.21
CA GLU A 121 -15.38 3.48 -17.79
C GLU A 121 -15.95 4.40 -16.70
N THR A 122 -17.20 4.86 -16.85
CA THR A 122 -17.88 5.70 -15.86
C THR A 122 -18.00 5.00 -14.50
N ILE A 123 -18.41 3.73 -14.49
CA ILE A 123 -18.55 2.95 -13.26
C ILE A 123 -17.19 2.76 -12.60
N ARG A 124 -16.14 2.44 -13.37
CA ARG A 124 -14.78 2.28 -12.82
C ARG A 124 -14.23 3.58 -12.26
N LYS A 125 -14.40 4.71 -12.95
CA LYS A 125 -13.98 6.02 -12.44
C LYS A 125 -14.64 6.34 -11.12
N GLU A 126 -15.93 6.04 -10.98
CA GLU A 126 -16.66 6.26 -9.74
C GLU A 126 -16.22 5.31 -8.61
N ILE A 127 -15.95 4.03 -8.93
CA ILE A 127 -15.32 3.08 -7.98
C ILE A 127 -13.97 3.62 -7.50
N THR A 128 -13.11 4.08 -8.41
CA THR A 128 -11.80 4.64 -8.06
C THR A 128 -11.91 5.93 -7.26
N ARG A 129 -12.89 6.80 -7.57
CA ARG A 129 -13.16 8.00 -6.76
C ARG A 129 -13.51 7.63 -5.32
N LEU A 130 -14.42 6.68 -5.13
CA LEU A 130 -14.81 6.20 -3.81
C LEU A 130 -13.71 5.43 -3.08
N TYR A 131 -12.88 4.68 -3.82
CA TYR A 131 -11.69 4.04 -3.26
C TYR A 131 -10.69 5.08 -2.73
N ASN A 132 -10.39 6.11 -3.51
CA ASN A 132 -9.51 7.20 -3.08
C ASN A 132 -10.09 7.97 -1.90
N LEU A 133 -11.39 8.25 -1.92
CA LEU A 133 -12.10 8.88 -0.79
C LEU A 133 -12.05 7.99 0.46
N LYS A 134 -12.23 6.67 0.34
CA LYS A 134 -12.03 5.76 1.47
C LYS A 134 -10.60 5.86 1.99
N ASN A 135 -9.61 5.87 1.10
CA ASN A 135 -8.20 5.84 1.47
C ASN A 135 -7.73 7.12 2.15
N SER A 136 -8.46 8.23 2.01
CA SER A 136 -8.14 9.43 2.77
C SER A 136 -8.48 9.38 4.26
N PHE A 137 -9.28 8.39 4.65
CA PHE A 137 -9.51 8.06 6.06
C PHE A 137 -8.41 7.17 6.64
N ASP A 138 -7.57 6.56 5.79
CA ASP A 138 -6.38 5.85 6.25
C ASP A 138 -5.34 6.88 6.73
N PHE A 139 -4.72 6.62 7.89
CA PHE A 139 -3.71 7.50 8.48
C PHE A 139 -4.15 8.97 8.70
N LYS A 140 -5.47 9.23 8.71
CA LYS A 140 -6.06 10.57 8.87
C LYS A 140 -5.72 11.21 10.21
N THR A 141 -5.60 10.40 11.26
CA THR A 141 -5.31 10.88 12.62
C THR A 141 -3.89 10.59 13.08
N GLU A 142 -3.36 11.45 13.95
CA GLU A 142 -2.07 11.23 14.61
C GLU A 142 -2.02 9.89 15.37
N LYS A 143 -3.15 9.43 15.90
CA LYS A 143 -3.26 8.13 16.56
C LYS A 143 -3.03 6.97 15.57
N GLN A 144 -3.68 7.00 14.40
CA GLN A 144 -3.43 6.01 13.33
C GLN A 144 -1.98 6.07 12.87
N LYS A 145 -1.44 7.25 12.54
CA LYS A 145 -0.05 7.41 12.09
C LYS A 145 0.94 6.80 13.07
N ARG A 146 0.81 7.14 14.36
CA ARG A 146 1.69 6.62 15.42
C ARG A 146 1.60 5.11 15.59
N LEU A 147 0.39 4.54 15.55
CA LEU A 147 0.18 3.12 15.83
C LEU A 147 0.44 2.20 14.62
N LEU A 148 0.18 2.68 13.41
CA LEU A 148 0.25 1.86 12.18
C LEU A 148 1.53 2.09 11.38
N SER A 149 2.20 3.25 11.53
CA SER A 149 3.41 3.58 10.75
C SER A 149 4.54 4.16 11.57
N GLY A 150 4.26 4.58 12.81
CA GLY A 150 5.26 5.13 13.72
C GLY A 150 6.39 4.15 14.03
N LEU A 151 6.12 2.85 14.08
CA LEU A 151 7.14 1.82 14.33
C LEU A 151 8.20 1.79 13.22
N LEU A 152 7.79 1.77 11.95
CA LEU A 152 8.71 1.83 10.82
C LEU A 152 9.47 3.15 10.78
N PHE A 153 8.77 4.27 11.03
CA PHE A 153 9.39 5.58 11.05
C PHE A 153 10.48 5.68 12.13
N THR A 154 10.17 5.24 13.35
CA THR A 154 11.14 5.19 14.46
C THR A 154 12.30 4.24 14.16
N GLU A 155 12.05 3.08 13.57
CA GLU A 155 13.11 2.16 13.15
C GLU A 155 14.05 2.80 12.13
N ILE A 156 13.51 3.51 11.13
CA ILE A 156 14.31 4.23 10.14
C ILE A 156 15.13 5.34 10.80
N LEU A 157 14.52 6.14 11.70
CA LEU A 157 15.22 7.20 12.42
C LEU A 157 16.35 6.66 13.30
N ASN A 158 16.05 5.67 14.15
CA ASN A 158 17.02 5.04 15.03
C ASN A 158 18.20 4.47 14.22
N ARG A 159 17.92 3.82 13.09
CA ARG A 159 18.95 3.30 12.19
C ARG A 159 19.84 4.42 11.64
N MET A 160 19.26 5.54 11.20
CA MET A 160 20.03 6.69 10.72
C MET A 160 20.86 7.33 11.84
N GLU A 161 20.29 7.50 13.03
CA GLU A 161 20.96 8.08 14.20
C GLU A 161 22.14 7.23 14.66
N ASN A 162 21.98 5.90 14.73
CA ASN A 162 23.05 4.99 15.12
C ASN A 162 24.24 5.05 14.14
N ILE A 163 23.96 5.14 12.84
CA ILE A 163 25.00 5.31 11.81
C ILE A 163 25.70 6.67 11.93
N SER A 164 24.95 7.74 12.20
CA SER A 164 25.50 9.11 12.17
C SER A 164 26.17 9.57 13.46
N CYS A 165 25.64 9.18 14.62
CA CYS A 165 25.95 9.80 15.91
C CYS A 165 26.82 8.94 16.81
N GLU A 166 26.62 7.62 16.82
CA GLU A 166 27.27 6.75 17.79
C GLU A 166 28.71 6.36 17.37
N ASN A 167 29.17 6.80 16.19
CA ASN A 167 30.45 6.37 15.61
C ASN A 167 30.61 4.83 15.66
N GLU A 168 29.50 4.09 15.56
CA GLU A 168 29.49 2.69 15.16
C GLU A 168 29.88 2.60 13.69
N PHE A 169 31.10 3.04 13.38
CA PHE A 169 31.72 3.00 12.05
C PHE A 169 31.88 1.55 11.53
N GLU A 170 31.64 0.56 12.41
CA GLU A 170 31.51 -0.85 12.06
C GLU A 170 30.14 -1.25 11.49
N SER A 171 29.09 -0.43 11.63
CA SER A 171 27.86 -0.60 10.86
C SER A 171 28.14 -0.18 9.40
N LYS A 172 28.70 -1.11 8.62
CA LYS A 172 29.02 -0.94 7.19
C LYS A 172 27.77 -0.78 6.31
N GLU A 173 26.62 -0.50 6.91
CA GLU A 173 25.33 -0.50 6.28
C GLU A 173 25.13 0.80 5.50
N LYS A 174 25.47 0.77 4.21
CA LYS A 174 25.25 1.89 3.29
C LYS A 174 23.85 1.91 2.70
N PHE A 175 23.11 0.80 2.84
CA PHE A 175 21.83 0.60 2.19
C PHE A 175 21.01 -0.42 2.97
N TYR A 176 19.77 -0.05 3.29
CA TYR A 176 18.77 -0.93 3.86
C TYR A 176 17.46 -0.72 3.12
N ALA A 177 16.83 -1.80 2.68
CA ALA A 177 15.58 -1.74 1.95
C ALA A 177 14.47 -2.43 2.75
N TYR A 178 13.39 -1.70 2.97
CA TYR A 178 12.13 -2.25 3.47
C TYR A 178 11.25 -2.58 2.26
N SER A 179 10.93 -3.86 2.07
CA SER A 179 10.00 -4.30 1.02
C SER A 179 8.60 -4.39 1.60
N GLY A 180 7.87 -3.27 1.62
CA GLY A 180 6.50 -3.18 2.13
C GLY A 180 5.41 -3.18 1.07
N HIS A 181 4.24 -2.68 1.45
CA HIS A 181 3.03 -2.53 0.63
C HIS A 181 2.69 -1.05 0.41
N ASP A 182 1.64 -0.81 -0.38
CA ASP A 182 1.07 0.53 -0.60
C ASP A 182 0.74 1.25 0.72
N GLY A 183 0.12 0.55 1.68
CA GLY A 183 -0.16 1.08 3.02
C GLY A 183 1.10 1.46 3.80
N THR A 184 2.21 0.72 3.62
CA THR A 184 3.50 1.05 4.25
C THR A 184 4.02 2.40 3.75
N VAL A 185 3.95 2.64 2.44
CA VAL A 185 4.39 3.90 1.83
C VAL A 185 3.44 5.05 2.19
N ALA A 186 2.13 4.82 2.08
CA ALA A 186 1.11 5.81 2.41
C ALA A 186 1.22 6.29 3.86
N GLY A 187 1.42 5.38 4.80
CA GLY A 187 1.57 5.71 6.20
C GLY A 187 2.83 6.52 6.52
N LEU A 188 3.97 6.21 5.88
CA LEU A 188 5.18 7.01 5.99
C LEU A 188 4.99 8.43 5.41
N LEU A 189 4.36 8.55 4.23
CA LEU A 189 4.05 9.84 3.63
C LEU A 189 3.12 10.68 4.53
N ALA A 190 2.12 10.05 5.13
CA ALA A 190 1.18 10.71 6.04
C ALA A 190 1.87 11.25 7.32
N ILE A 191 2.93 10.58 7.81
CA ILE A 191 3.77 11.10 8.90
C ILE A 191 4.49 12.39 8.48
N PHE A 192 4.95 12.49 7.23
CA PHE A 192 5.54 13.71 6.68
C PHE A 192 4.51 14.79 6.30
N GLY A 193 3.21 14.56 6.57
CA GLY A 193 2.14 15.48 6.21
C GLY A 193 1.76 15.46 4.73
N ILE A 194 2.18 14.44 3.99
CA ILE A 194 1.83 14.23 2.58
C ILE A 194 0.69 13.22 2.53
N ASN A 195 -0.54 13.69 2.30
CA ASN A 195 -1.70 12.81 2.27
C ASN A 195 -2.00 12.33 0.84
N LEU A 196 -2.64 11.16 0.72
CA LEU A 196 -3.00 10.58 -0.57
C LEU A 196 -3.98 11.45 -1.37
N GLU A 197 -4.86 12.20 -0.70
CA GLU A 197 -5.76 13.14 -1.37
C GLU A 197 -5.00 14.21 -2.15
N ASP A 198 -3.95 14.78 -1.54
CA ASP A 198 -3.15 15.85 -2.14
C ASP A 198 -2.42 15.35 -3.39
N ILE A 199 -1.90 14.13 -3.35
CA ILE A 199 -1.20 13.51 -4.49
C ILE A 199 -2.14 13.24 -5.66
N VAL A 200 -3.35 12.73 -5.38
CA VAL A 200 -4.34 12.41 -6.43
C VAL A 200 -4.87 13.69 -7.09
N VAL A 201 -5.14 14.74 -6.32
CA VAL A 201 -5.58 16.03 -6.85
C VAL A 201 -4.49 16.67 -7.72
N SER A 202 -3.22 16.64 -7.29
CA SER A 202 -2.10 17.15 -8.08
C SER A 202 -1.89 16.36 -9.37
N ALA A 203 -1.95 15.03 -9.32
CA ALA A 203 -1.75 14.17 -10.51
C ALA A 203 -2.87 14.31 -11.56
N LEU A 204 -4.08 14.72 -11.15
CA LEU A 204 -5.18 15.02 -12.05
C LEU A 204 -5.06 16.44 -12.65
N ALA A 205 -4.57 17.40 -11.88
CA ALA A 205 -4.32 18.77 -12.36
C ALA A 205 -3.18 18.84 -13.39
N GLU A 206 -2.19 17.95 -13.32
CA GLU A 206 -1.11 17.86 -14.30
C GLU A 206 -1.51 17.14 -15.61
N ARG A 207 -2.73 16.61 -15.70
CA ARG A 207 -3.25 15.91 -16.89
C ARG A 207 -4.36 16.69 -17.63
N THR A 208 -4.62 17.93 -17.23
CA THR A 208 -5.50 18.89 -17.93
C THR A 208 -4.70 20.00 -18.57
#